data_AF-A0AAD6EXA2-F1
#
_entry.id   AF-A0AAD6EXA2-F1
#
_cell.length_a   1.000
_cell.length_b   1.000
_cell.length_c   1.000
_cell.angle_alpha   90.00
_cell.angle_beta   90.00
_cell.angle_gamma   90.00
#
_symmetry.space_group_name_H-M   'P 1'
#
loop_
_entity.id
_entity.type
_entity.pdbx_description
1 polymer ?
#
loop_
_entity_poly.entity_id
_entity_poly.type
_entity_poly.pdbx_seq_one_letter_code
_entity_poly.pdbx_strand_id
1 'polypeptide(L)'
;MLALASMLHSRGYPVTIFHTHYNYGAIDRSKHPSYRFIEIPDQVSNLRSSSQDHVLSLISLLNDNCTVPFHKHLAQVLSETNVDADCRPCLVLDMHWYKMNPVAKVLGVPTLVLRTGSAASLNGFIALPALYKKGILPSRAEVAGQLTNFIFSLSDDCI
;
A
#
# COMPACT_ATOMS: atom_id res chain seq x y z
N MET A 1 0.07 -8.55 5.21
CA MET A 1 -1.00 -7.54 5.19
C MET A 1 -2.34 -8.05 5.71
N LEU A 2 -3.02 -9.03 5.09
CA LEU A 2 -4.28 -9.58 5.64
C LEU A 2 -4.14 -10.16 7.06
N ALA A 3 -3.01 -10.81 7.37
CA ALA A 3 -2.74 -11.28 8.73
C ALA A 3 -2.64 -10.13 9.76
N LEU A 4 -2.06 -8.99 9.37
CA LEU A 4 -1.99 -7.80 10.21
C LEU A 4 -3.39 -7.21 10.41
N ALA A 5 -4.18 -7.09 9.34
CA ALA A 5 -5.58 -6.68 9.41
C ALA A 5 -6.38 -7.58 10.37
N SER A 6 -6.16 -8.89 10.33
CA SER A 6 -6.78 -9.84 11.26
C SER A 6 -6.38 -9.61 12.71
N MET A 7 -5.09 -9.37 13.00
CA MET A 7 -4.60 -9.08 14.35
C MET A 7 -5.09 -7.75 14.93
N LEU A 8 -5.35 -6.77 14.07
CA LEU A 8 -5.88 -5.46 14.46
C LEU A 8 -7.39 -5.57 14.69
N HIS A 9 -8.08 -6.23 13.78
CA HIS A 9 -9.51 -6.50 13.95
C HIS A 9 -9.81 -7.30 15.21
N SER A 10 -9.00 -8.31 15.55
CA SER A 10 -9.17 -9.07 16.79
C SER A 10 -8.93 -8.26 18.07
N ARG A 11 -8.31 -7.08 17.96
CA ARG A 11 -8.14 -6.11 19.05
C ARG A 11 -9.25 -5.06 19.09
N GLY A 12 -10.26 -5.15 18.22
CA GLY A 12 -11.39 -4.23 18.19
C GLY A 12 -11.23 -3.07 17.19
N TYR A 13 -10.12 -2.99 16.46
CA TYR A 13 -9.94 -1.93 15.47
C TYR A 13 -10.75 -2.21 14.19
N PRO A 14 -11.61 -1.28 13.73
CA PRO A 14 -12.23 -1.40 12.42
C PRO A 14 -11.16 -1.27 11.33
N VAL A 15 -11.23 -2.14 10.32
CA VAL A 15 -10.24 -2.19 9.24
C VAL A 15 -10.90 -1.94 7.89
N THR A 16 -10.39 -0.94 7.18
CA THR A 16 -10.70 -0.70 5.76
C THR A 16 -9.51 -1.09 4.90
N ILE A 17 -9.74 -1.90 3.87
CA ILE A 17 -8.74 -2.43 2.96
C ILE A 17 -8.84 -1.70 1.63
N PHE A 18 -7.80 -0.95 1.28
CA PHE A 18 -7.62 -0.43 -0.06
C PHE A 18 -6.84 -1.46 -0.88
N HIS A 19 -7.42 -1.90 -1.99
CA HIS A 19 -6.77 -2.81 -2.92
C HIS A 19 -6.93 -2.30 -4.34
N THR A 20 -5.99 -2.64 -5.20
CA THR A 20 -6.08 -2.28 -6.62
C THR A 20 -6.98 -3.26 -7.38
N HIS A 21 -7.39 -2.88 -8.59
CA HIS A 21 -8.08 -3.80 -9.51
C HIS A 21 -7.21 -5.02 -9.86
N TYR A 22 -5.91 -4.83 -10.03
CA TYR A 22 -4.92 -5.89 -10.27
C TYR A 22 -4.98 -6.99 -9.19
N ASN A 23 -5.22 -6.59 -7.93
CA ASN A 23 -5.33 -7.49 -6.79
C ASN A 23 -6.75 -8.03 -6.53
N TYR A 24 -7.76 -7.60 -7.32
CA TYR A 24 -9.16 -7.95 -7.09
C TYR A 24 -9.40 -9.46 -7.00
N GLY A 25 -8.82 -10.23 -7.93
CA GLY A 25 -8.93 -11.69 -7.95
C GLY A 25 -8.01 -12.42 -6.97
N ALA A 26 -7.08 -11.72 -6.32
CA ALA A 26 -6.12 -12.33 -5.38
C ALA A 26 -6.67 -12.43 -3.95
N ILE A 27 -7.72 -11.68 -3.62
CA ILE A 27 -8.38 -11.73 -2.30
C ILE A 27 -9.80 -12.27 -2.46
N ASP A 28 -10.06 -13.39 -1.81
CA ASP A 28 -11.43 -13.86 -1.60
C ASP A 28 -12.10 -13.06 -0.48
N ARG A 29 -12.76 -11.97 -0.86
CA ARG A 29 -13.44 -11.06 0.08
C ARG A 29 -14.57 -11.73 0.85
N SER A 30 -15.16 -12.81 0.34
CA SER A 30 -16.21 -13.56 1.04
C SER A 30 -15.70 -14.21 2.34
N LYS A 31 -14.39 -14.50 2.42
CA LYS A 31 -13.73 -15.03 3.62
C LYS A 31 -13.36 -13.95 4.64
N HIS A 32 -13.62 -12.67 4.32
CA HIS A 32 -13.24 -11.54 5.13
C HIS A 32 -14.40 -10.53 5.32
N PRO A 33 -15.59 -10.97 5.72
CA PRO A 33 -16.78 -10.11 5.80
C PRO A 33 -16.65 -8.98 6.83
N SER A 34 -15.74 -9.12 7.80
CA SER A 34 -15.50 -8.11 8.83
C SER A 34 -14.74 -6.87 8.35
N TYR A 35 -14.23 -6.87 7.11
CA TYR A 35 -13.46 -5.76 6.57
C TYR A 35 -14.24 -5.03 5.49
N ARG A 36 -14.11 -3.70 5.46
CA ARG A 36 -14.57 -2.90 4.34
C ARG A 36 -13.51 -2.94 3.24
N PHE A 37 -13.86 -3.38 2.03
CA PHE A 37 -12.96 -3.35 0.87
C PHE A 37 -13.27 -2.16 -0.03
N ILE A 38 -12.24 -1.42 -0.41
CA ILE A 38 -12.32 -0.31 -1.35
C ILE A 38 -11.34 -0.59 -2.48
N GLU A 39 -11.90 -0.70 -3.68
CA GLU A 39 -11.12 -0.87 -4.89
C GLU A 39 -10.58 0.48 -5.37
N ILE A 40 -9.28 0.52 -5.65
CA ILE A 40 -8.58 1.66 -6.24
C ILE A 40 -8.35 1.34 -7.72
N PRO A 41 -8.93 2.15 -8.63
CA PRO A 41 -8.64 2.06 -10.06
C PRO A 41 -7.13 2.23 -10.31
N ASP A 42 -6.54 1.28 -11.03
CA ASP A 42 -5.09 1.23 -11.27
C ASP A 42 -4.70 1.29 -12.75
N GLN A 43 -5.66 1.10 -13.66
CA GLN A 43 -5.48 1.15 -15.11
C GLN A 43 -4.38 0.22 -15.65
N VAL A 44 -4.07 -0.88 -14.95
CA VAL A 44 -3.00 -1.84 -15.34
C VAL A 44 -3.52 -3.18 -15.88
N SER A 45 -4.81 -3.27 -16.24
CA SER A 45 -5.46 -4.49 -16.72
C SER A 45 -4.78 -5.14 -17.94
N ASN A 46 -4.07 -4.37 -18.77
CA ASN A 46 -3.36 -4.86 -19.96
C ASN A 46 -1.95 -5.41 -19.68
N LEU A 47 -1.41 -5.28 -18.46
CA LEU A 47 -0.04 -5.69 -18.12
C LEU A 47 0.07 -7.09 -17.51
N ARG A 48 -1.04 -7.82 -17.40
CA ARG A 48 -1.03 -9.21 -16.88
C ARG A 48 -0.32 -10.20 -17.81
N SER A 49 -0.03 -9.81 -19.05
CA SER A 49 0.57 -10.66 -20.09
C SER A 49 2.07 -10.41 -20.35
N SER A 50 2.68 -9.38 -19.76
CA SER A 50 4.12 -9.08 -19.95
C SER A 50 4.99 -9.80 -18.91
N SER A 51 6.13 -10.34 -19.36
CA SER A 51 7.08 -11.20 -18.63
C SER A 51 7.54 -10.64 -17.27
N GLN A 52 8.17 -11.51 -16.47
CA GLN A 52 8.71 -11.25 -15.12
C GLN A 52 9.67 -10.04 -15.03
N ASP A 53 10.11 -9.48 -16.16
CA ASP A 53 11.13 -8.44 -16.27
C ASP A 53 10.63 -7.01 -15.94
N HIS A 54 9.36 -6.83 -15.56
CA HIS A 54 8.74 -5.49 -15.42
C HIS A 54 8.16 -5.15 -14.04
N VAL A 55 8.52 -5.84 -12.96
CA VAL A 55 7.95 -5.60 -11.62
C VAL A 55 8.20 -4.18 -11.09
N LEU A 56 9.41 -3.63 -11.16
CA LEU A 56 9.64 -2.25 -10.68
C LEU A 56 8.87 -1.23 -11.52
N SER A 57 8.77 -1.46 -12.84
CA SER A 57 7.96 -0.66 -13.75
C SER A 57 6.47 -0.73 -13.40
N LEU A 58 5.97 -1.94 -13.08
CA LEU A 58 4.60 -2.15 -12.61
C LEU A 58 4.35 -1.41 -11.30
N ILE A 59 5.26 -1.51 -10.33
CA ILE A 59 5.13 -0.79 -9.05
C ILE A 59 5.12 0.73 -9.27
N SER A 60 6.02 1.24 -10.12
CA SER A 60 6.05 2.67 -10.45
C SER A 60 4.73 3.11 -11.09
N LEU A 61 4.24 2.37 -12.09
CA LEU A 61 3.00 2.67 -12.78
C LEU A 61 1.79 2.61 -11.86
N LEU A 62 1.73 1.60 -10.99
CA LEU A 62 0.70 1.49 -9.96
C LEU A 62 0.72 2.71 -9.03
N ASN A 63 1.90 3.14 -8.56
CA ASN A 63 2.00 4.36 -7.74
C ASN A 63 1.49 5.58 -8.50
N ASP A 64 1.85 5.73 -9.77
CA ASP A 64 1.44 6.87 -10.59
C ASP A 64 -0.08 6.88 -10.80
N ASN A 65 -0.64 5.78 -11.26
CA ASN A 65 -2.06 5.67 -11.62
C ASN A 65 -2.97 5.71 -10.38
N CYS A 66 -2.54 5.11 -9.27
CA CYS A 66 -3.38 5.03 -8.07
C CYS A 66 -3.31 6.30 -7.21
N THR A 67 -2.38 7.23 -7.42
CA THR A 67 -2.19 8.40 -6.51
C THR A 67 -3.47 9.23 -6.40
N VAL A 68 -4.05 9.64 -7.53
CA VAL A 68 -5.24 10.50 -7.55
C VAL A 68 -6.50 9.74 -7.06
N PRO A 69 -6.80 8.52 -7.55
CA PRO A 69 -7.93 7.76 -7.04
C PRO A 69 -7.80 7.44 -5.54
N PHE A 70 -6.61 7.06 -5.07
CA PHE A 70 -6.36 6.79 -3.66
C PHE A 70 -6.63 8.02 -2.79
N HIS A 71 -6.14 9.21 -3.19
CA HIS A 71 -6.44 10.46 -2.48
C HIS A 71 -7.95 10.66 -2.32
N LYS A 72 -8.72 10.52 -3.41
CA LYS A 72 -10.17 10.68 -3.40
C LYS A 72 -10.84 9.70 -2.44
N HIS A 73 -10.50 8.42 -2.53
CA HIS A 73 -11.11 7.38 -1.71
C HIS A 73 -10.71 7.48 -0.24
N LEU A 74 -9.44 7.83 0.07
CA LEU A 74 -9.00 8.06 1.43
C LEU A 74 -9.74 9.25 2.04
N ALA A 75 -9.82 10.39 1.35
CA ALA A 75 -10.58 11.55 1.81
C ALA A 75 -12.06 11.23 2.08
N GLN A 76 -12.68 10.43 1.20
CA GLN A 76 -14.05 9.96 1.40
C GLN A 76 -14.19 9.11 2.67
N VAL A 77 -13.32 8.13 2.89
CA VAL A 77 -13.34 7.30 4.11
C VAL A 77 -13.16 8.14 5.37
N LEU A 78 -12.25 9.11 5.34
CA LEU A 78 -12.03 10.03 6.46
C LEU A 78 -13.28 10.87 6.75
N SER A 79 -14.02 11.30 5.71
CA SER A 79 -15.24 12.09 5.89
C SER A 79 -16.44 11.28 6.40
N GLU A 80 -16.48 9.98 6.09
CA GLU A 80 -17.53 9.06 6.56
C GLU A 80 -17.28 8.57 7.98
N THR A 81 -16.02 8.62 8.44
CA THR A 81 -15.66 8.28 9.80
C THR A 81 -16.04 9.46 10.69
N ASN A 82 -17.01 9.29 11.58
CA ASN A 82 -17.29 10.29 12.63
C ASN A 82 -16.06 10.35 13.53
N VAL A 83 -15.18 11.31 13.25
CA VAL A 83 -13.97 11.54 14.02
C VAL A 83 -14.42 12.23 15.32
N ASP A 84 -14.81 11.44 16.32
CA ASP A 84 -14.75 11.93 17.69
C ASP A 84 -13.32 12.39 17.96
N ALA A 85 -13.15 13.47 18.73
CA ALA A 85 -11.87 14.13 18.92
C ALA A 85 -10.74 13.20 19.43
N ASP A 86 -11.11 12.05 20.00
CA ASP A 86 -10.21 11.07 20.59
C ASP A 86 -9.80 9.93 19.65
N CYS A 87 -10.50 9.68 18.53
CA CYS A 87 -10.22 8.55 17.63
C CYS A 87 -9.74 9.02 16.25
N ARG A 88 -8.43 8.94 16.00
CA ARG A 88 -7.85 9.32 14.70
C ARG A 88 -7.52 8.09 13.86
N PRO A 89 -7.87 8.08 12.55
CA PRO A 89 -7.53 6.97 11.68
C PRO A 89 -6.03 6.94 11.37
N CYS A 90 -5.46 5.74 11.25
CA CYS A 90 -4.07 5.49 10.87
C CYS A 90 -3.99 4.70 9.56
N LEU A 91 -3.13 5.13 8.64
CA LEU A 91 -2.85 4.40 7.40
C LEU A 91 -1.67 3.44 7.58
N VAL A 92 -1.84 2.18 7.21
CA VAL A 92 -0.76 1.20 7.08
C VAL A 92 -0.56 0.86 5.61
N LEU A 93 0.63 1.13 5.07
CA LEU A 93 0.94 0.88 3.66
C LEU A 93 2.18 0.02 3.49
N ASP A 94 2.21 -0.83 2.46
CA ASP A 94 3.46 -1.49 2.04
C ASP A 94 4.44 -0.44 1.49
N MET A 95 5.74 -0.56 1.83
CA MET A 95 6.77 0.37 1.35
C MET A 95 6.81 0.61 -0.16
N HIS A 96 6.29 -0.31 -0.98
CA HIS A 96 6.21 -0.12 -2.43
C HIS A 96 5.18 0.93 -2.83
N TRP A 97 4.24 1.30 -1.96
CA TRP A 97 3.25 2.35 -2.18
C TRP A 97 3.74 3.74 -1.73
N TYR A 98 4.97 4.08 -2.09
CA TYR A 98 5.65 5.28 -1.62
C TYR A 98 4.93 6.59 -1.98
N LYS A 99 4.15 6.65 -3.08
CA LYS A 99 3.37 7.85 -3.44
C LYS A 99 2.12 8.07 -2.57
N MET A 100 1.66 7.04 -1.85
CA MET A 100 0.49 7.14 -0.98
C MET A 100 0.82 7.81 0.35
N ASN A 101 2.08 7.74 0.80
CA ASN A 101 2.50 8.37 2.05
C ASN A 101 2.39 9.92 2.01
N PRO A 102 2.88 10.63 0.97
CA PRO A 102 2.61 12.07 0.83
C PRO A 102 1.12 12.42 0.76
N VAL A 103 0.30 11.59 0.10
CA VAL A 103 -1.16 11.79 0.03
C VAL A 103 -1.79 11.74 1.42
N ALA A 104 -1.45 10.71 2.21
CA ALA A 104 -1.92 10.58 3.58
C ALA A 104 -1.49 11.76 4.46
N LYS A 105 -0.25 12.23 4.29
CA LYS A 105 0.28 13.41 4.99
C LYS A 105 -0.51 14.69 4.68
N VAL A 106 -0.88 14.91 3.40
CA VAL A 106 -1.71 16.07 3.00
C VAL A 106 -3.08 16.02 3.69
N LEU A 107 -3.63 14.83 3.87
CA LEU A 107 -4.90 14.60 4.54
C LEU A 107 -4.77 14.51 6.08
N GLY A 108 -3.58 14.73 6.64
CA GLY A 108 -3.35 14.71 8.09
C GLY A 108 -3.42 13.32 8.74
N VAL A 109 -3.29 12.24 7.95
CA VAL A 109 -3.42 10.86 8.45
C VAL A 109 -2.05 10.31 8.87
N PRO A 110 -1.86 9.94 10.16
CA PRO A 110 -0.69 9.20 10.62
C PRO A 110 -0.47 7.93 9.79
N THR A 111 0.77 7.68 9.36
CA THR A 111 1.07 6.58 8.44
C THR A 111 2.18 5.68 8.96
N LEU A 112 1.91 4.37 9.01
CA LEU A 112 2.87 3.31 9.28
C LEU A 112 3.26 2.62 7.96
N VAL A 113 4.55 2.67 7.64
CA VAL A 113 5.09 2.02 6.44
C VAL A 113 5.63 0.65 6.79
N LEU A 114 5.06 -0.40 6.20
CA LEU A 114 5.44 -1.78 6.45
C LEU A 114 6.35 -2.31 5.34
N ARG A 115 7.45 -2.95 5.73
CA ARG A 115 8.25 -3.80 4.84
C ARG A 115 7.79 -5.24 4.97
N THR A 116 7.23 -5.79 3.88
CA THR A 116 6.83 -7.21 3.81
C THR A 116 7.95 -8.16 3.40
N GLY A 117 9.09 -7.64 2.96
CA GLY A 117 10.31 -8.42 2.68
C GLY A 117 11.16 -8.64 3.92
N SER A 118 12.25 -9.43 3.78
CA SER A 118 13.12 -9.77 4.90
C SER A 118 13.87 -8.55 5.45
N ALA A 119 14.10 -8.51 6.77
CA ALA A 119 14.91 -7.47 7.39
C ALA A 119 16.34 -7.44 6.83
N ALA A 120 16.91 -8.59 6.48
CA ALA A 120 18.21 -8.69 5.84
C ALA A 120 18.26 -7.96 4.48
N SER A 121 17.16 -7.99 3.71
CA SER A 121 17.08 -7.28 2.42
C SER A 121 17.00 -5.76 2.56
N LEU A 122 16.58 -5.24 3.72
CA LEU A 122 16.34 -3.82 3.94
C LEU A 122 17.62 -2.98 3.71
N ASN A 123 18.76 -3.48 4.18
CA ASN A 123 20.05 -2.81 3.98
C ASN A 123 20.39 -2.66 2.49
N GLY A 124 20.03 -3.65 1.68
CA GLY A 124 20.16 -3.58 0.23
C GLY A 124 19.35 -2.43 -0.37
N PHE A 125 18.07 -2.31 0.01
CA PHE A 125 17.20 -1.22 -0.44
C PHE A 125 17.70 0.15 0.00
N ILE A 126 18.18 0.29 1.24
CA ILE A 126 18.74 1.55 1.76
C ILE A 126 20.02 1.93 1.00
N ALA A 127 20.84 0.94 0.61
CA ALA A 127 22.06 1.17 -0.13
C ALA A 127 21.84 1.52 -1.61
N LEU A 128 20.67 1.23 -2.19
CA LEU A 128 20.39 1.41 -3.62
C LEU A 128 20.80 2.80 -4.14
N PRO A 129 20.38 3.94 -3.54
CA PRO A 129 20.74 5.26 -4.06
C PRO A 129 22.27 5.48 -4.13
N ALA A 130 23.00 4.97 -3.13
CA ALA A 130 24.46 5.06 -3.10
C ALA A 130 25.11 4.16 -4.15
N LEU A 131 24.56 2.95 -4.37
CA LEU A 131 25.03 2.02 -5.39
C LEU A 131 24.81 2.57 -6.81
N TYR A 132 23.67 3.20 -7.08
CA TYR A 132 23.41 3.92 -8.35
C TYR A 132 24.37 5.09 -8.53
N LYS A 133 24.58 5.92 -7.50
CA LYS A 133 25.51 7.06 -7.57
C LYS A 133 26.95 6.64 -7.86
N LYS A 134 27.35 5.44 -7.40
CA LYS A 134 28.66 4.85 -7.65
C LYS A 134 28.77 4.11 -8.99
N GLY A 135 27.68 4.02 -9.77
CA GLY A 135 27.66 3.27 -11.03
C GLY A 135 27.81 1.75 -10.87
N ILE A 136 27.59 1.22 -9.66
CA ILE A 136 27.69 -0.22 -9.38
C ILE A 136 26.46 -0.96 -9.91
N LEU A 137 25.29 -0.33 -9.83
CA LEU A 137 24.07 -0.84 -10.42
C LEU A 137 23.83 -0.16 -11.78
N PRO A 138 23.32 -0.90 -12.78
CA PRO A 138 22.91 -0.30 -14.03
C PRO A 138 21.87 0.78 -13.78
N SER A 139 21.79 1.78 -14.67
CA SER A 139 20.79 2.84 -14.54
C SER A 139 19.37 2.26 -14.43
N ARG A 140 18.44 2.98 -13.80
CA ARG A 140 17.07 2.62 -13.34
C ARG A 140 16.18 1.79 -14.30
N ALA A 141 16.61 1.52 -15.52
CA ALA A 141 15.91 0.75 -16.55
C ALA A 141 15.89 -0.79 -16.35
N GLU A 142 16.66 -1.40 -15.44
CA GLU A 142 17.04 -2.83 -15.60
C GLU A 142 16.71 -3.86 -14.51
N VAL A 143 15.88 -3.62 -13.48
CA VAL A 143 15.69 -4.69 -12.46
C VAL A 143 14.26 -4.83 -11.95
N ALA A 144 13.75 -6.06 -11.86
CA ALA A 144 12.38 -6.39 -11.45
C ALA A 144 12.34 -7.67 -10.60
N GLY A 145 11.64 -7.63 -9.45
CA GLY A 145 11.39 -8.80 -8.61
C GLY A 145 10.28 -8.55 -7.58
N GLN A 146 9.32 -9.50 -7.54
CA GLN A 146 7.94 -9.50 -7.04
C GLN A 146 7.67 -8.98 -5.61
N LEU A 147 6.57 -8.23 -5.40
CA LEU A 147 5.83 -8.16 -4.13
C LEU A 147 4.32 -7.89 -4.32
N THR A 148 3.51 -8.51 -3.46
CA THR A 148 2.06 -8.28 -3.32
C THR A 148 1.79 -7.10 -2.40
N ASN A 149 0.92 -6.21 -2.85
CA ASN A 149 0.86 -4.82 -2.41
C ASN A 149 -0.54 -4.50 -1.87
N PHE A 150 -0.69 -4.24 -0.57
CA PHE A 150 -1.98 -3.87 0.03
C PHE A 150 -1.82 -2.69 0.98
N ILE A 151 -2.88 -1.90 1.14
CA ILE A 151 -2.93 -0.71 2.00
C ILE A 151 -4.18 -0.82 2.88
N PHE A 152 -4.09 -0.47 4.16
CA PHE A 152 -5.22 -0.55 5.10
C PHE A 152 -5.30 0.72 5.91
N SER A 153 -6.50 1.17 6.23
CA SER A 153 -6.75 2.22 7.22
C SER A 153 -7.38 1.61 8.46
N LEU A 154 -6.89 2.04 9.61
CA LEU A 154 -7.34 1.70 10.96
C LEU A 154 -8.00 2.92 11.58
N SER A 155 -8.87 2.71 12.58
CA SER A 155 -9.35 3.75 13.50
C SER A 155 -8.90 3.32 14.88
N ASP A 156 -8.02 4.07 15.54
CA ASP A 156 -7.39 3.65 16.80
C ASP A 156 -8.26 3.98 18.03
N ASP A 157 -8.58 2.96 18.84
CA ASP A 157 -8.76 3.10 20.29
C ASP A 157 -7.98 1.98 21.02
N CYS A 158 -7.17 2.37 22.02
CA CYS A 158 -6.33 1.57 22.95
C CYS A 158 -4.83 1.43 22.63
N ILE A 159 -4.04 2.47 22.91
CA ILE A 159 -2.96 2.44 23.93
C ILE A 159 -3.08 3.71 24.77
#